data_AF-A0A7K2MRB7-F1
#
_entry.id   AF-A0A7K2MRB7-F1
#
_cell.length_a   1.000
_cell.length_b   1.000
_cell.length_c   1.000
_cell.angle_alpha   90.00
_cell.angle_beta   90.00
_cell.angle_gamma   90.00
#
_symmetry.space_group_name_H-M   'P 1'
#
loop_
_entity.id
_entity.type
_entity.pdbx_description
1 polymer ?
#
loop_
_entity_poly.entity_id
_entity_poly.type
_entity_poly.pdbx_seq_one_letter_code
_entity_poly.pdbx_strand_id
1 'polypeptide(L)'
;MVMARHWYSSSPVVDGHPLLDERGFWPAYLADLADGFAPEAFGSDAGDADAMLDTLHDRSAWPMFTVPLAGGFAIVVHFNSGEEFTTTDYFLTHPDWSQDLVLASDDQDRIGPGLCWPELAALLEAPPDAAGVTGSHARLLLLLPVLGDAAIPEEAVTAVVEALVAQGAPEASEALARRLLQGHPVWGVEDWWFDEDEQSWLCEGDHSPRKVPLGDHLPPQQRAALEACLTPR
;
A
#
# COMPACT_ATOMS: atom_id res chain seq x y z
N MET A 1 8.06 18.42 8.41
CA MET A 1 9.25 17.79 7.81
C MET A 1 9.44 16.46 8.52
N VAL A 2 8.67 15.46 8.07
CA VAL A 2 8.57 14.13 8.68
C VAL A 2 9.80 13.32 8.27
N MET A 3 10.39 12.62 9.22
CA MET A 3 11.71 12.01 9.16
C MET A 3 11.65 10.62 8.52
N ALA A 4 11.56 10.52 7.19
CA ALA A 4 11.93 9.31 6.43
C ALA A 4 13.45 9.01 6.48
N ARG A 5 14.12 9.36 7.60
CA ARG A 5 15.52 9.82 7.60
C ARG A 5 16.59 8.75 7.80
N HIS A 6 16.25 7.47 7.91
CA HIS A 6 17.26 6.47 8.31
C HIS A 6 17.60 5.41 7.28
N TRP A 7 16.84 5.23 6.20
CA TRP A 7 17.18 4.19 5.20
C TRP A 7 17.77 4.73 3.91
N TYR A 8 17.49 5.98 3.53
CA TYR A 8 17.91 6.49 2.23
C TYR A 8 18.55 7.88 2.35
N SER A 9 19.87 7.95 2.13
CA SER A 9 20.68 9.15 2.39
C SER A 9 21.10 9.95 1.15
N SER A 10 20.62 9.63 -0.06
CA SER A 10 21.25 10.17 -1.27
C SER A 10 20.36 10.65 -2.43
N SER A 11 19.03 10.47 -2.42
CA SER A 11 18.13 11.03 -3.45
C SER A 11 17.00 11.86 -2.84
N PRO A 12 16.54 12.94 -3.50
CA PRO A 12 15.50 13.79 -2.94
C PRO A 12 14.14 13.09 -3.08
N VAL A 13 13.60 12.68 -1.94
CA VAL A 13 12.20 12.30 -1.81
C VAL A 13 11.33 13.49 -2.28
N VAL A 14 10.38 13.23 -3.16
CA VAL A 14 9.42 14.22 -3.69
C VAL A 14 8.00 13.84 -3.31
N ASP A 15 7.11 14.82 -3.22
CA ASP A 15 5.68 14.58 -3.00
C ASP A 15 5.08 13.91 -4.24
N GLY A 16 4.62 12.67 -4.07
CA GLY A 16 3.99 11.88 -5.13
C GLY A 16 2.51 12.20 -5.33
N HIS A 17 1.84 12.87 -4.38
CA HIS A 17 0.39 13.09 -4.43
C HIS A 17 -0.11 13.61 -5.78
N PRO A 18 0.51 14.63 -6.42
CA PRO A 18 0.03 15.13 -7.72
C PRO A 18 0.00 14.07 -8.83
N LEU A 19 0.83 13.01 -8.73
CA LEU A 19 0.87 11.93 -9.71
C LEU A 19 -0.43 11.10 -9.70
N LEU A 20 -1.18 11.06 -8.59
CA LEU A 20 -2.41 10.25 -8.49
C LEU A 20 -3.49 10.66 -9.50
N ASP A 21 -3.48 11.91 -9.94
CA ASP A 21 -4.43 12.47 -10.90
C ASP A 21 -4.00 12.27 -12.37
N GLU A 22 -2.80 11.78 -12.61
CA GLU A 22 -2.26 11.54 -13.94
C GLU A 22 -2.75 10.20 -14.50
N ARG A 23 -3.16 10.18 -15.78
CA ARG A 23 -3.78 9.00 -16.42
C ARG A 23 -2.92 7.74 -16.35
N GLY A 24 -1.60 7.91 -16.50
CA GLY A 24 -0.64 6.80 -16.47
C GLY A 24 -0.34 6.24 -15.09
N PHE A 25 -0.80 6.88 -14.00
CA PHE A 25 -0.42 6.50 -12.64
C PHE A 25 -0.84 5.08 -12.25
N TRP A 26 -2.15 4.80 -12.27
CA TRP A 26 -2.66 3.50 -11.83
C TRP A 26 -2.15 2.31 -12.64
N PRO A 27 -2.09 2.34 -13.98
CA PRO A 27 -1.52 1.22 -14.74
C PRO A 27 -0.02 1.04 -14.51
N ALA A 28 0.75 2.12 -14.29
CA ALA A 28 2.17 2.01 -13.98
C ALA A 28 2.41 1.49 -12.56
N TYR A 29 1.66 2.01 -11.58
CA TYR A 29 1.76 1.63 -10.17
C TYR A 29 1.36 0.18 -9.91
N LEU A 30 0.27 -0.28 -10.54
CA LEU A 30 -0.28 -1.62 -10.32
C LEU A 30 0.20 -2.64 -11.36
N ALA A 31 1.20 -2.31 -12.17
CA ALA A 31 1.67 -3.15 -13.27
C ALA A 31 1.98 -4.60 -12.83
N ASP A 32 2.68 -4.77 -11.71
CA ASP A 32 3.05 -6.10 -11.20
C ASP A 32 1.83 -6.93 -10.77
N LEU A 33 0.85 -6.30 -10.13
CA LEU A 33 -0.41 -6.97 -9.74
C LEU A 33 -1.28 -7.27 -10.97
N ALA A 34 -1.23 -6.41 -11.98
CA ALA A 34 -2.10 -6.45 -13.15
C ALA A 34 -1.50 -7.26 -14.32
N ASP A 35 -0.52 -8.12 -14.07
CA ASP A 35 0.09 -8.94 -15.12
C ASP A 35 -0.97 -9.63 -16.00
N GLY A 36 -0.79 -9.50 -17.32
CA GLY A 36 -1.72 -9.93 -18.35
C GLY A 36 -2.76 -8.88 -18.80
N PHE A 37 -2.81 -7.70 -18.17
CA PHE A 37 -3.71 -6.59 -18.56
C PHE A 37 -2.93 -5.44 -19.22
N ALA A 38 -3.53 -4.86 -20.25
CA ALA A 38 -2.99 -3.67 -20.90
C ALA A 38 -3.43 -2.38 -20.15
N PRO A 39 -2.69 -1.27 -20.28
CA PRO A 39 -3.05 0.02 -19.64
C PRO A 39 -4.47 0.51 -19.93
N GLU A 40 -5.06 0.13 -21.06
CA GLU A 40 -6.43 0.48 -21.43
C GLU A 40 -7.48 -0.13 -20.48
N ALA A 41 -7.13 -1.22 -19.78
CA ALA A 41 -7.96 -1.78 -18.72
C ALA A 41 -8.10 -0.82 -17.53
N PHE A 42 -7.17 0.13 -17.38
CA PHE A 42 -7.21 1.22 -16.39
C PHE A 42 -7.75 2.54 -16.98
N GLY A 43 -8.13 2.56 -18.27
CA GLY A 43 -8.56 3.79 -18.94
C GLY A 43 -7.42 4.73 -19.39
N SER A 44 -6.19 4.22 -19.40
CA SER A 44 -4.99 4.91 -19.90
C SER A 44 -4.53 4.31 -21.22
N ASP A 45 -3.79 5.06 -22.03
CA ASP A 45 -3.02 4.46 -23.12
C ASP A 45 -1.62 4.02 -22.64
N ALA A 46 -0.94 3.23 -23.48
CA ALA A 46 0.40 2.72 -23.18
C ALA A 46 1.47 3.80 -23.09
N GLY A 47 1.34 4.91 -23.83
CA GLY A 47 2.32 6.00 -23.80
C GLY A 47 2.28 6.76 -22.48
N ASP A 48 1.07 7.04 -21.97
CA ASP A 48 0.88 7.65 -20.65
C ASP A 48 1.43 6.75 -19.53
N ALA A 49 1.17 5.44 -19.61
CA ALA A 49 1.66 4.47 -18.62
C ALA A 49 3.19 4.33 -18.66
N ASP A 50 3.80 4.23 -19.84
CA ASP A 50 5.26 4.15 -20.00
C ASP A 50 5.95 5.41 -19.47
N ALA A 51 5.42 6.61 -19.80
CA ALA A 51 5.98 7.87 -19.31
C ALA A 51 5.87 8.00 -17.78
N MET A 52 4.79 7.47 -17.19
CA MET A 52 4.63 7.43 -15.75
C MET A 52 5.58 6.42 -15.09
N LEU A 53 5.79 5.26 -15.70
CA LEU A 53 6.75 4.28 -15.20
C LEU A 53 8.17 4.87 -15.16
N ASP A 54 8.57 5.60 -16.21
CA ASP A 54 9.83 6.34 -16.24
C ASP A 54 9.91 7.37 -15.11
N THR A 55 8.80 8.02 -14.77
CA THR A 55 8.71 9.01 -13.68
C THR A 55 8.83 8.35 -12.31
N LEU A 56 8.10 7.25 -12.06
CA LEU A 56 8.16 6.50 -10.81
C LEU A 56 9.54 5.86 -10.59
N HIS A 57 10.28 5.58 -11.67
CA HIS A 57 11.61 4.99 -11.65
C HIS A 57 12.75 6.02 -11.75
N ASP A 58 12.45 7.33 -11.72
CA ASP A 58 13.46 8.37 -11.80
C ASP A 58 14.35 8.37 -10.54
N ARG A 59 15.62 7.98 -10.72
CA ARG A 59 16.62 7.94 -9.64
C ARG A 59 16.89 9.30 -8.99
N SER A 60 16.52 10.39 -9.68
CA SER A 60 16.71 11.76 -9.22
C SER A 60 15.53 12.32 -8.44
N ALA A 61 14.37 11.65 -8.42
CA ALA A 61 13.18 12.09 -7.72
C ALA A 61 12.36 10.87 -7.30
N TRP A 62 12.31 10.58 -6.00
CA TRP A 62 11.64 9.39 -5.48
C TRP A 62 10.26 9.74 -4.93
N PRO A 63 9.16 9.37 -5.63
CA PRO A 63 7.82 9.72 -5.18
C PRO A 63 7.49 9.07 -3.83
N MET A 64 6.92 9.87 -2.95
CA MET A 64 6.38 9.45 -1.67
C MET A 64 4.92 9.84 -1.55
N PHE A 65 4.09 8.88 -1.14
CA PHE A 65 2.67 9.09 -0.88
C PHE A 65 2.43 8.88 0.61
N THR A 66 1.67 9.76 1.23
CA THR A 66 1.30 9.65 2.65
C THR A 66 -0.19 9.41 2.76
N VAL A 67 -0.58 8.27 3.31
CA VAL A 67 -1.94 7.88 3.64
C VAL A 67 -2.17 8.15 5.13
N PRO A 68 -2.81 9.28 5.50
CA PRO A 68 -3.02 9.60 6.91
C PRO A 68 -4.04 8.65 7.55
N LEU A 69 -3.76 8.21 8.77
CA LEU A 69 -4.59 7.31 9.56
C LEU A 69 -5.01 7.93 10.90
N ALA A 70 -5.93 7.27 11.61
CA ALA A 70 -6.35 7.69 12.94
C ALA A 70 -5.18 7.70 13.93
N GLY A 71 -5.31 8.45 15.03
CA GLY A 71 -4.28 8.48 16.08
C GLY A 71 -2.95 9.14 15.68
N GLY A 72 -2.90 9.84 14.55
CA GLY A 72 -1.68 10.52 14.07
C GLY A 72 -0.72 9.60 13.29
N PHE A 73 -1.12 8.34 13.06
CA PHE A 73 -0.37 7.43 12.20
C PHE A 73 -0.50 7.80 10.73
N ALA A 74 0.43 7.31 9.91
CA ALA A 74 0.30 7.32 8.47
C ALA A 74 0.97 6.09 7.85
N ILE A 75 0.40 5.59 6.75
CA ILE A 75 1.13 4.69 5.85
C ILE A 75 1.85 5.54 4.81
N VAL A 76 3.16 5.34 4.70
CA VAL A 76 4.00 5.96 3.69
C VAL A 76 4.29 4.91 2.62
N VAL A 77 3.93 5.24 1.38
CA VAL A 77 4.36 4.48 0.18
C VAL A 77 5.52 5.23 -0.42
N HIS A 78 6.67 4.56 -0.52
CA HIS A 78 7.92 5.18 -0.93
C HIS A 78 8.56 4.39 -2.05
N PHE A 79 8.74 5.03 -3.20
CA PHE A 79 9.53 4.50 -4.29
C PHE A 79 11.02 4.66 -3.98
N ASN A 80 11.79 3.63 -4.26
CA ASN A 80 13.24 3.66 -4.15
C ASN A 80 13.85 3.11 -5.44
N SER A 81 14.36 4.00 -6.28
CA SER A 81 15.01 3.62 -7.53
C SER A 81 16.52 3.47 -7.32
N GLY A 82 16.93 2.26 -6.96
CA GLY A 82 18.33 1.85 -6.83
C GLY A 82 19.06 1.73 -8.18
N GLU A 83 20.32 1.25 -8.14
CA GLU A 83 21.13 1.10 -9.35
C GLU A 83 20.65 -0.02 -10.29
N GLU A 84 20.02 -1.06 -9.74
CA GLU A 84 19.59 -2.24 -10.49
C GLU A 84 18.07 -2.34 -10.63
N PHE A 85 17.33 -1.99 -9.57
CA PHE A 85 15.88 -2.13 -9.53
C PHE A 85 15.24 -0.92 -8.85
N THR A 86 13.99 -0.65 -9.21
CA THR A 86 13.10 0.20 -8.41
C THR A 86 12.26 -0.69 -7.51
N THR A 87 12.12 -0.29 -6.26
CA THR A 87 11.33 -0.98 -5.24
C THR A 87 10.29 -0.02 -4.69
N THR A 88 9.20 -0.57 -4.17
CA THR A 88 8.17 0.16 -3.44
C THR A 88 8.10 -0.33 -2.01
N ASP A 89 8.41 0.56 -1.07
CA ASP A 89 8.34 0.28 0.35
C ASP A 89 7.08 0.88 0.98
N TYR A 90 6.52 0.15 1.94
CA TYR A 90 5.33 0.53 2.67
C TYR A 90 5.63 0.55 4.17
N PHE A 91 5.56 1.73 4.76
CA PHE A 91 5.87 1.93 6.17
C PHE A 91 4.66 2.46 6.91
N LEU A 92 4.39 1.90 8.09
CA LEU A 92 3.54 2.55 9.07
C LEU A 92 4.41 3.44 9.96
N THR A 93 4.05 4.72 10.02
CA THR A 93 4.83 5.76 10.69
C THR A 93 3.98 6.49 11.72
N HIS A 94 4.64 7.03 12.75
CA HIS A 94 4.02 7.94 13.71
C HIS A 94 5.02 9.05 14.07
N PRO A 95 4.63 10.34 14.08
CA PRO A 95 5.57 11.45 14.20
C PRO A 95 6.35 11.47 15.53
N ASP A 96 5.78 10.92 16.59
CA ASP A 96 6.42 10.84 17.91
C ASP A 96 7.26 9.57 18.12
N TRP A 97 7.35 8.68 17.13
CA TRP A 97 8.05 7.40 17.26
C TRP A 97 9.42 7.47 16.58
N SER A 98 10.39 6.74 17.16
CA SER A 98 11.77 6.74 16.67
C SER A 98 12.01 5.76 15.53
N GLN A 99 11.06 4.87 15.26
CA GLN A 99 11.18 3.81 14.27
C GLN A 99 9.85 3.65 13.52
N ASP A 100 9.97 3.50 12.21
CA ASP A 100 8.86 3.13 11.33
C ASP A 100 8.72 1.61 11.31
N LEU A 101 7.50 1.11 11.11
CA LEU A 101 7.21 -0.31 10.99
C LEU A 101 7.05 -0.68 9.52
N VAL A 102 7.73 -1.72 9.07
CA VAL A 102 7.60 -2.20 7.70
C VAL A 102 6.32 -3.02 7.57
N LEU A 103 5.47 -2.62 6.63
CA LEU A 103 4.30 -3.40 6.22
C LEU A 103 4.67 -4.31 5.05
N ALA A 104 5.28 -3.75 4.01
CA ALA A 104 5.77 -4.51 2.86
C ALA A 104 6.95 -3.79 2.19
N SER A 105 7.76 -4.56 1.47
CA SER A 105 8.84 -4.09 0.61
C SER A 105 9.14 -5.18 -0.42
N ASP A 106 9.15 -4.82 -1.69
CA ASP A 106 9.53 -5.71 -2.80
C ASP A 106 11.06 -5.69 -3.07
N ASP A 107 11.85 -5.03 -2.22
CA ASP A 107 13.31 -5.09 -2.23
C ASP A 107 13.84 -6.51 -1.86
N GLN A 108 15.16 -6.67 -1.77
CA GLN A 108 15.88 -7.94 -1.62
C GLN A 108 15.31 -8.90 -0.56
N ASP A 109 14.83 -8.38 0.57
CA ASP A 109 14.29 -9.21 1.66
C ASP A 109 12.85 -9.68 1.40
N ARG A 110 12.15 -9.06 0.44
CA ARG A 110 10.78 -9.42 0.02
C ARG A 110 9.86 -9.59 1.22
N ILE A 111 9.48 -8.46 1.80
CA ILE A 111 8.66 -8.40 3.00
C ILE A 111 7.21 -8.20 2.56
N GLY A 112 6.32 -9.10 2.97
CA GLY A 112 4.89 -9.01 2.69
C GLY A 112 4.19 -10.37 2.72
N PRO A 113 2.85 -10.42 2.72
CA PRO A 113 1.93 -9.29 2.79
C PRO A 113 1.93 -8.64 4.17
N GLY A 114 1.58 -7.35 4.21
CA GLY A 114 1.58 -6.53 5.44
C GLY A 114 0.20 -6.29 6.05
N LEU A 115 -0.86 -6.48 5.25
CA LEU A 115 -2.24 -6.22 5.64
C LEU A 115 -3.16 -7.38 5.21
N CYS A 116 -4.14 -7.66 6.05
CA CYS A 116 -5.32 -8.45 5.68
C CYS A 116 -6.46 -7.54 5.18
N TRP A 117 -7.51 -8.13 4.61
CA TRP A 117 -8.65 -7.35 4.11
C TRP A 117 -9.37 -6.56 5.21
N PRO A 118 -9.68 -7.13 6.40
CA PRO A 118 -10.29 -6.37 7.48
C PRO A 118 -9.50 -5.11 7.90
N GLU A 119 -8.17 -5.21 7.98
CA GLU A 119 -7.32 -4.05 8.26
C GLU A 119 -7.39 -3.04 7.11
N LEU A 120 -7.19 -3.46 5.85
CA LEU A 120 -7.24 -2.56 4.69
C LEU A 120 -8.59 -1.82 4.60
N ALA A 121 -9.71 -2.52 4.77
CA ALA A 121 -11.04 -1.95 4.73
C ALA A 121 -11.24 -0.88 5.83
N ALA A 122 -10.69 -1.11 7.02
CA ALA A 122 -10.75 -0.15 8.12
C ALA A 122 -9.93 1.12 7.88
N LEU A 123 -8.92 1.05 7.00
CA LEU A 123 -8.03 2.17 6.66
C LEU A 123 -8.53 3.02 5.49
N LEU A 124 -9.65 2.68 4.86
CA LEU A 124 -10.15 3.42 3.68
C LEU A 124 -10.68 4.81 4.04
N GLU A 125 -11.21 4.99 5.24
CA GLU A 125 -11.69 6.28 5.72
C GLU A 125 -10.54 7.12 6.29
N ALA A 126 -10.32 8.29 5.68
CA ALA A 126 -9.31 9.22 6.17
C ALA A 126 -9.82 9.99 7.40
N PRO A 127 -8.93 10.36 8.34
CA PRO A 127 -9.29 11.29 9.40
C PRO A 127 -9.75 12.65 8.83
N PRO A 128 -10.70 13.34 9.48
CA PRO A 128 -11.11 14.69 9.07
C PRO A 128 -9.94 15.65 9.00
N ASP A 129 -9.93 16.52 7.97
CA ASP A 129 -8.92 17.57 7.74
C ASP A 129 -7.47 17.06 7.59
N ALA A 130 -7.28 15.76 7.37
CA ALA A 130 -5.95 15.20 7.16
C ALA A 130 -5.33 15.64 5.83
N ALA A 131 -4.01 15.81 5.81
CA ALA A 131 -3.24 16.08 4.61
C ALA A 131 -2.62 14.79 4.05
N GLY A 132 -2.55 14.66 2.72
CA GLY A 132 -2.07 13.46 2.02
C GLY A 132 -3.20 12.80 1.22
N VAL A 133 -3.09 11.50 0.99
CA VAL A 133 -4.04 10.72 0.20
C VAL A 133 -5.28 10.40 1.04
N THR A 134 -6.34 11.20 0.87
CA THR A 134 -7.56 11.12 1.68
C THR A 134 -8.74 10.45 0.99
N GLY A 135 -8.76 10.38 -0.35
CA GLY A 135 -9.83 9.74 -1.09
C GLY A 135 -9.82 8.22 -0.91
N SER A 136 -10.93 7.64 -0.43
CA SER A 136 -11.06 6.21 -0.11
C SER A 136 -10.68 5.29 -1.27
N HIS A 137 -11.12 5.59 -2.50
CA HIS A 137 -10.75 4.84 -3.70
C HIS A 137 -9.25 4.86 -3.99
N ALA A 138 -8.61 6.03 -3.90
CA ALA A 138 -7.16 6.14 -4.12
C ALA A 138 -6.39 5.42 -3.02
N ARG A 139 -6.83 5.50 -1.76
CA ARG A 139 -6.24 4.77 -0.63
C ARG A 139 -6.34 3.26 -0.84
N LEU A 140 -7.50 2.76 -1.28
CA LEU A 140 -7.68 1.34 -1.58
C LEU A 140 -6.66 0.88 -2.62
N LEU A 141 -6.64 1.51 -3.81
CA LEU A 141 -5.73 1.11 -4.88
C LEU A 141 -4.26 1.28 -4.50
N LEU A 142 -3.91 2.35 -3.78
CA LEU A 142 -2.55 2.61 -3.33
C LEU A 142 -2.07 1.54 -2.32
N LEU A 143 -2.95 0.96 -1.51
CA LEU A 143 -2.57 -0.05 -0.50
C LEU A 143 -2.76 -1.50 -0.96
N LEU A 144 -3.39 -1.74 -2.12
CA LEU A 144 -3.60 -3.08 -2.67
C LEU A 144 -2.32 -3.93 -2.76
N PRO A 145 -1.14 -3.41 -3.13
CA PRO A 145 0.07 -4.24 -3.18
C PRO A 145 0.45 -4.88 -1.84
N VAL A 146 0.10 -4.25 -0.71
CA VAL A 146 0.41 -4.73 0.65
C VAL A 146 -0.57 -5.82 1.12
N LEU A 147 -1.71 -5.94 0.45
CA LEU A 147 -2.73 -6.95 0.72
C LEU A 147 -2.25 -8.33 0.27
N GLY A 148 -2.47 -9.34 1.11
CA GLY A 148 -2.29 -10.74 0.72
C GLY A 148 -3.12 -11.65 1.60
N ASP A 149 -4.43 -11.50 1.53
CA ASP A 149 -5.40 -12.27 2.32
C ASP A 149 -6.11 -13.28 1.41
N ALA A 150 -6.12 -14.55 1.79
CA ALA A 150 -6.80 -15.61 1.04
C ALA A 150 -8.33 -15.59 1.25
N ALA A 151 -8.80 -14.95 2.33
CA ALA A 151 -10.20 -14.90 2.74
C ALA A 151 -10.89 -13.59 2.30
N ILE A 152 -10.57 -13.09 1.10
CA ILE A 152 -11.20 -11.89 0.53
C ILE A 152 -12.71 -12.12 0.33
N PRO A 153 -13.57 -11.26 0.90
CA PRO A 153 -15.01 -11.38 0.71
C PRO A 153 -15.45 -10.82 -0.65
N GLU A 154 -16.62 -11.20 -1.14
CA GLU A 154 -17.09 -10.84 -2.49
C GLU A 154 -17.22 -9.33 -2.68
N GLU A 155 -17.63 -8.60 -1.63
CA GLU A 155 -17.72 -7.13 -1.64
C GLU A 155 -16.38 -6.43 -1.92
N ALA A 156 -15.24 -7.07 -1.68
CA ALA A 156 -13.93 -6.51 -2.00
C ALA A 156 -13.75 -6.31 -3.51
N VAL A 157 -14.26 -7.25 -4.32
CA VAL A 157 -14.21 -7.13 -5.78
C VAL A 157 -15.00 -5.90 -6.21
N THR A 158 -16.20 -5.71 -5.66
CA THR A 158 -17.03 -4.52 -5.92
C THR A 158 -16.31 -3.23 -5.52
N ALA A 159 -15.70 -3.19 -4.33
CA ALA A 159 -14.97 -2.02 -3.85
C ALA A 159 -13.78 -1.66 -4.77
N VAL A 160 -13.03 -2.66 -5.25
CA VAL A 160 -11.92 -2.44 -6.18
C VAL A 160 -12.42 -1.99 -7.55
N VAL A 161 -13.53 -2.55 -8.07
CA VAL A 161 -14.16 -2.08 -9.32
C VAL A 161 -14.59 -0.61 -9.19
N GLU A 162 -15.27 -0.25 -8.11
CA GLU A 162 -15.70 1.13 -7.85
C GLU A 162 -14.49 2.07 -7.79
N ALA A 163 -13.40 1.65 -7.14
CA ALA A 163 -12.18 2.42 -7.08
C ALA A 163 -11.51 2.59 -8.46
N LEU A 164 -11.39 1.52 -9.24
CA LEU A 164 -10.85 1.58 -10.61
C LEU A 164 -11.68 2.55 -11.48
N VAL A 165 -13.01 2.43 -11.44
CA VAL A 165 -13.92 3.30 -12.22
C VAL A 165 -13.81 4.76 -11.77
N ALA A 166 -13.73 5.01 -10.46
CA ALA A 166 -13.53 6.35 -9.91
C ALA A 166 -12.20 6.99 -10.38
N GLN A 167 -11.21 6.16 -10.72
CA GLN A 167 -9.91 6.57 -11.25
C GLN A 167 -9.83 6.55 -12.79
N GLY A 168 -10.95 6.35 -13.47
CA GLY A 168 -11.05 6.47 -14.93
C GLY A 168 -11.02 5.15 -15.70
N ALA A 169 -10.96 4.00 -15.03
CA ALA A 169 -11.08 2.70 -15.68
C ALA A 169 -12.49 2.46 -16.25
N PRO A 170 -12.64 1.60 -17.28
CA PRO A 170 -13.95 1.24 -17.81
C PRO A 170 -14.87 0.58 -16.77
N GLU A 171 -16.19 0.72 -16.91
CA GLU A 171 -17.16 0.05 -16.00
C GLU A 171 -17.00 -1.49 -15.98
N ALA A 172 -16.52 -2.08 -17.08
CA ALA A 172 -16.26 -3.51 -17.21
C ALA A 172 -14.90 -3.94 -16.61
N SER A 173 -14.53 -3.44 -15.44
CA SER A 173 -13.22 -3.68 -14.79
C SER A 173 -13.18 -4.88 -13.83
N GLU A 174 -14.23 -5.70 -13.75
CA GLU A 174 -14.31 -6.81 -12.78
C GLU A 174 -13.15 -7.81 -12.93
N ALA A 175 -12.78 -8.16 -14.16
CA ALA A 175 -11.67 -9.09 -14.41
C ALA A 175 -10.33 -8.56 -13.88
N LEU A 176 -10.09 -7.25 -14.05
CA LEU A 176 -8.92 -6.57 -13.52
C LEU A 176 -8.97 -6.52 -11.98
N ALA A 177 -10.10 -6.13 -11.40
CA ALA A 177 -10.27 -6.11 -9.94
C ALA A 177 -9.99 -7.47 -9.30
N ARG A 178 -10.51 -8.55 -9.88
CA ARG A 178 -10.22 -9.92 -9.42
C ARG A 178 -8.75 -10.29 -9.57
N ARG A 179 -8.07 -9.81 -10.63
CA ARG A 179 -6.63 -10.03 -10.80
C ARG A 179 -5.82 -9.32 -9.72
N LEU A 180 -6.12 -8.05 -9.45
CA LEU A 180 -5.44 -7.25 -8.41
C LEU A 180 -5.59 -7.87 -7.01
N LEU A 181 -6.73 -8.50 -6.72
CA LEU A 181 -7.01 -9.17 -5.45
C LEU A 181 -6.34 -10.55 -5.31
N GLN A 182 -5.60 -11.04 -6.32
CA GLN A 182 -4.81 -12.27 -6.21
C GLN A 182 -3.48 -12.07 -5.48
N GLY A 183 -3.25 -10.88 -4.93
CA GLY A 183 -2.05 -10.53 -4.17
C GLY A 183 -0.85 -10.22 -5.06
N HIS A 184 0.20 -9.71 -4.43
CA HIS A 184 1.44 -9.34 -5.10
C HIS A 184 2.14 -10.59 -5.68
N PRO A 185 2.79 -10.54 -6.85
CA PRO A 185 3.50 -11.70 -7.42
C PRO A 185 4.58 -12.32 -6.52
N VAL A 186 5.10 -11.55 -5.57
CA VAL A 186 6.19 -11.98 -4.66
C VAL A 186 5.67 -12.85 -3.51
N TRP A 187 4.54 -12.50 -2.90
CA TRP A 187 4.01 -13.17 -1.69
C TRP A 187 2.59 -13.71 -1.85
N GLY A 188 1.88 -13.38 -2.93
CA GLY A 188 0.54 -13.88 -3.23
C GLY A 188 -0.48 -13.54 -2.15
N VAL A 189 -1.35 -14.51 -1.86
CA VAL A 189 -2.35 -14.47 -0.79
C VAL A 189 -2.02 -15.54 0.25
N GLU A 190 -2.29 -15.22 1.50
CA GLU A 190 -1.92 -16.04 2.65
C GLU A 190 -3.11 -16.19 3.59
N ASP A 191 -3.07 -17.21 4.45
CA ASP A 191 -4.05 -17.38 5.51
C ASP A 191 -3.77 -16.41 6.67
N TRP A 192 -4.83 -15.76 7.14
CA TRP A 192 -4.81 -14.83 8.25
C TRP A 192 -5.76 -15.26 9.35
N TRP A 193 -5.38 -14.99 10.60
CA TRP A 193 -6.27 -15.14 11.74
C TRP A 193 -6.05 -14.00 12.73
N PHE A 194 -7.11 -13.69 13.47
CA PHE A 194 -7.05 -12.71 14.54
C PHE A 194 -6.70 -13.40 15.84
N ASP A 195 -5.62 -12.96 16.49
CA ASP A 195 -5.26 -13.41 17.82
C ASP A 195 -5.97 -12.52 18.86
N GLU A 196 -6.87 -13.12 19.65
CA GLU A 196 -7.63 -12.38 20.67
C GLU A 196 -6.77 -11.94 21.86
N ASP A 197 -5.68 -12.64 22.19
CA ASP A 197 -4.84 -12.29 23.32
C ASP A 197 -3.91 -11.12 22.96
N GLU A 198 -3.36 -11.13 21.75
CA GLU A 198 -2.50 -10.06 21.23
C GLU A 198 -3.30 -8.93 20.53
N GLN A 199 -4.62 -9.09 20.35
CA GLN A 199 -5.51 -8.14 19.67
C GLN A 199 -5.00 -7.73 18.27
N SER A 200 -4.38 -8.66 17.55
CA SER A 200 -3.69 -8.41 16.28
C SER A 200 -3.99 -9.48 15.24
N TRP A 201 -4.01 -9.07 13.97
CA TRP A 201 -3.98 -10.01 12.85
C TRP A 201 -2.57 -10.60 12.66
N LEU A 202 -2.51 -11.91 12.46
CA LEU A 202 -1.31 -12.66 12.17
C LEU A 202 -1.44 -13.37 10.81
N CYS A 203 -0.30 -13.60 10.17
CA CYS A 203 -0.19 -14.21 8.85
C CYS A 203 0.81 -15.38 8.88
N GLU A 204 0.45 -16.49 8.25
CA GLU A 204 1.33 -17.67 8.13
C GLU A 204 2.38 -17.54 7.02
N GLY A 205 2.20 -16.58 6.12
CA GLY A 205 3.02 -16.40 4.92
C GLY A 205 4.51 -16.19 5.22
N ASP A 206 5.35 -16.84 4.42
CA ASP A 206 6.78 -16.95 4.72
C ASP A 206 7.53 -15.61 4.70
N HIS A 207 7.06 -14.71 3.86
CA HIS A 207 7.56 -13.36 3.65
C HIS A 207 6.91 -12.33 4.58
N SER A 208 5.85 -12.70 5.31
CA SER A 208 5.06 -11.73 6.05
C SER A 208 5.77 -11.28 7.32
N PRO A 209 5.83 -9.97 7.61
CA PRO A 209 6.27 -9.48 8.92
C PRO A 209 5.25 -9.78 10.03
N ARG A 210 4.06 -10.31 9.68
CA ARG A 210 2.92 -10.57 10.58
C ARG A 210 2.91 -11.99 11.16
N LYS A 211 4.04 -12.71 11.13
CA LYS A 211 4.22 -13.97 11.89
C LYS A 211 4.17 -13.74 13.41
N VAL A 212 4.42 -12.52 13.84
CA VAL A 212 4.23 -12.01 15.21
C VAL A 212 3.41 -10.71 15.12
N PRO A 213 2.83 -10.23 16.24
CA PRO A 213 2.13 -8.95 16.24
C PRO A 213 3.03 -7.84 15.67
N LEU A 214 2.46 -7.01 14.79
CA LEU A 214 3.21 -5.90 14.21
C LEU A 214 3.66 -4.98 15.35
N GLY A 215 4.96 -4.64 15.37
CA GLY A 215 5.50 -3.81 16.44
C GLY A 215 5.59 -4.50 17.80
N ASP A 216 5.73 -5.84 17.86
CA ASP A 216 5.92 -6.60 19.12
C ASP A 216 7.08 -6.06 20.01
N HIS A 217 8.08 -5.43 19.40
CA HIS A 217 9.20 -4.78 20.10
C HIS A 217 8.84 -3.43 20.74
N LEU A 218 7.65 -2.89 20.49
CA LEU A 218 7.23 -1.58 20.97
C LEU A 218 6.78 -1.63 22.44
N PRO A 219 6.93 -0.52 23.19
CA PRO A 219 6.33 -0.37 24.51
C PRO A 219 4.80 -0.59 24.49
N PRO A 220 4.19 -1.10 25.58
CA PRO A 220 2.77 -1.45 25.60
C PRO A 220 1.80 -0.33 25.19
N GLN A 221 2.11 0.92 25.53
CA GLN A 221 1.29 2.06 25.15
C GLN A 221 1.33 2.34 23.64
N GLN A 222 2.49 2.18 23.01
CA GLN A 222 2.64 2.34 21.56
C GLN A 222 1.95 1.21 20.83
N ARG A 223 2.09 -0.04 21.31
CA ARG A 223 1.40 -1.20 20.75
C ARG A 223 -0.12 -1.06 20.81
N ALA A 224 -0.68 -0.62 21.95
CA ALA A 224 -2.12 -0.37 22.06
C ALA A 224 -2.62 0.75 21.11
N ALA A 225 -1.80 1.78 20.85
CA ALA A 225 -2.14 2.83 19.89
C ALA A 225 -2.09 2.32 18.44
N LEU A 226 -1.12 1.46 18.12
CA LEU A 226 -1.01 0.77 16.84
C LEU A 226 -2.22 -0.12 16.56
N GLU A 227 -2.58 -0.96 17.52
CA GLU A 227 -3.77 -1.82 17.45
C GLU A 227 -5.02 -0.99 17.16
N ALA A 228 -5.27 0.07 17.95
CA ALA A 228 -6.41 0.95 17.75
C ALA A 228 -6.44 1.65 16.37
N CYS A 229 -5.28 1.81 15.72
CA CYS A 229 -5.17 2.38 14.39
C CYS A 229 -5.51 1.36 13.29
N LEU A 230 -5.03 0.12 13.39
CA LEU A 230 -5.18 -0.90 12.35
C LEU A 230 -6.52 -1.67 12.47
N THR A 231 -7.05 -1.81 13.68
CA THR A 231 -8.31 -2.49 13.96
C THR A 231 -9.28 -1.60 14.74
N PRO A 232 -9.69 -0.45 14.16
CA PRO A 232 -10.66 0.44 14.80
C PRO A 232 -11.98 -0.32 15.05
N ARG A 233 -12.47 -0.25 16.28
CA ARG A 233 -13.70 -0.90 16.75
C ARG A 233 -14.95 -0.09 16.43
#